data_AF-A0A9D1TB33-F1
#
_entry.id   AF-A0A9D1TB33-F1
#
_cell.length_a   1.000
_cell.length_b   1.000
_cell.length_c   1.000
_cell.angle_alpha   90.00
_cell.angle_beta   90.00
_cell.angle_gamma   90.00
#
_symmetry.space_group_name_H-M   'P 1'
#
loop_
_entity.id
_entity.type
_entity.pdbx_description
1 polymer ?
#
loop_
_entity_poly.entity_id
_entity_poly.type
_entity_poly.pdbx_seq_one_letter_code
_entity_poly.pdbx_strand_id
1 'polypeptide(L)'
;MKKRIKSLITAGILSASVIAAVPVSAAPSGNPWGSLFNSWKSWESIFDWNWRQDSGDVSEPENPEVQEGVTASLEKNLISSRSRTIQISWEGTDCDHYEIQRSTRSDFAEAETSTTKNTAYTFYTGSPSPWHYPAHQTYYFRVRAVAGDTAGAWSNTVTAPGD
;
A
#
# COMPACT_ATOMS: atom_id res chain seq x y z
N MET A 1 24.43 -53.73 10.39
CA MET A 1 25.82 -53.81 9.89
C MET A 1 26.46 -52.42 9.94
N LYS A 2 27.70 -52.35 10.44
CA LYS A 2 28.77 -51.34 10.22
C LYS A 2 28.40 -49.84 10.37
N LYS A 3 28.76 -49.19 11.50
CA LYS A 3 30.07 -48.54 11.81
C LYS A 3 30.23 -47.17 11.12
N ARG A 4 30.17 -46.05 11.89
CA ARG A 4 31.31 -45.28 12.47
C ARG A 4 31.72 -44.11 11.52
N ILE A 5 31.77 -42.83 11.89
CA ILE A 5 32.93 -42.12 12.52
C ILE A 5 32.71 -40.58 12.43
N LYS A 6 33.06 -39.87 13.52
CA LYS A 6 33.80 -38.57 13.72
C LYS A 6 33.71 -37.48 12.62
N SER A 7 33.74 -36.17 12.85
CA SER A 7 34.63 -35.32 13.67
C SER A 7 34.30 -33.85 13.35
N LEU A 8 34.15 -32.96 14.33
CA LEU A 8 34.96 -31.74 14.61
C LEU A 8 35.52 -30.92 13.42
N ILE A 9 35.31 -29.58 13.46
CA ILE A 9 36.19 -28.41 13.15
C ILE A 9 35.29 -27.15 13.26
N THR A 10 35.39 -26.21 14.22
CA THR A 10 36.45 -25.23 14.62
C THR A 10 36.53 -23.96 13.74
N ALA A 11 36.76 -22.82 14.44
CA ALA A 11 37.01 -21.42 14.02
C ALA A 11 35.74 -20.57 13.78
N GLY A 12 35.45 -19.49 14.51
CA GLY A 12 36.33 -18.36 14.89
C GLY A 12 36.18 -17.29 13.81
N ILE A 13 35.53 -16.14 14.07
CA ILE A 13 36.19 -14.88 14.44
C ILE A 13 35.18 -13.97 15.15
N LEU A 14 35.57 -13.49 16.33
CA LEU A 14 35.11 -12.24 16.94
C LEU A 14 35.79 -11.07 16.23
N SER A 15 35.03 -10.03 15.88
CA SER A 15 35.51 -8.64 15.98
C SER A 15 34.33 -7.69 16.02
N ALA A 16 34.11 -7.12 17.19
CA ALA A 16 33.30 -5.92 17.39
C ALA A 16 34.09 -4.70 16.90
N SER A 17 33.37 -3.69 16.39
CA SER A 17 33.78 -2.30 16.53
C SER A 17 32.54 -1.44 16.65
N VAL A 18 32.33 -0.98 17.89
CA VAL A 18 31.47 0.16 18.24
C VAL A 18 32.29 1.41 18.01
N ILE A 19 31.73 2.43 17.34
CA ILE A 19 32.13 3.83 17.53
C ILE A 19 30.87 4.68 17.67
N ALA A 20 30.73 5.32 18.84
CA ALA A 20 29.74 6.32 19.21
C ALA A 20 30.03 7.68 18.51
N ALA A 21 29.01 8.42 18.03
CA ALA A 21 28.37 9.61 18.63
C ALA A 21 29.29 10.87 18.71
N VAL A 22 28.93 12.17 18.58
CA VAL A 22 27.72 13.03 18.73
C VAL A 22 28.01 14.38 17.93
N PRO A 23 27.37 15.57 18.16
CA PRO A 23 26.50 16.32 17.23
C PRO A 23 27.07 17.66 16.70
N VAL A 24 26.31 18.41 15.87
CA VAL A 24 26.43 19.89 15.75
C VAL A 24 25.06 20.56 15.52
N SER A 25 24.79 21.59 16.34
CA SER A 25 23.65 22.54 16.41
C SER A 25 23.59 23.50 15.20
N ALA A 26 22.62 24.39 14.92
CA ALA A 26 21.30 24.84 15.40
C ALA A 26 20.68 25.74 14.27
N ALA A 27 19.37 26.05 14.36
CA ALA A 27 18.54 26.81 13.40
C ALA A 27 18.93 28.32 13.22
N PRO A 28 18.36 29.02 12.20
CA PRO A 28 17.24 29.92 12.55
C PRO A 28 16.14 30.15 11.48
N SER A 29 14.95 30.52 12.01
CA SER A 29 13.99 31.56 11.58
C SER A 29 13.16 31.48 10.29
N GLY A 30 11.83 31.52 10.50
CA GLY A 30 10.82 32.25 9.69
C GLY A 30 10.08 31.43 8.62
N ASN A 31 8.79 31.57 8.35
CA ASN A 31 7.66 32.21 9.03
C ASN A 31 6.36 31.51 8.51
N PRO A 32 5.20 31.71 9.15
CA PRO A 32 3.98 30.93 8.96
C PRO A 32 3.02 31.54 7.90
N TRP A 33 2.11 30.69 7.39
CA TRP A 33 0.96 31.00 6.52
C TRP A 33 1.22 31.33 5.04
N GLY A 34 0.42 30.70 4.17
CA GLY A 34 0.26 31.05 2.75
C GLY A 34 0.26 29.81 1.87
N SER A 35 -0.90 29.21 1.63
CA SER A 35 -1.69 29.49 0.42
C SER A 35 -1.47 28.39 -0.61
N LEU A 36 -2.36 27.40 -0.66
CA LEU A 36 -3.46 27.33 -1.63
C LEU A 36 -2.96 27.07 -3.06
N PHE A 37 -3.33 25.90 -3.56
CA PHE A 37 -3.67 25.59 -4.94
C PHE A 37 -3.10 26.49 -6.05
N ASN A 38 -2.26 25.91 -6.90
CA ASN A 38 -2.55 25.72 -8.32
C ASN A 38 -1.51 24.74 -8.88
N SER A 39 -1.92 23.56 -9.36
CA SER A 39 -2.58 23.36 -10.65
C SER A 39 -1.74 23.85 -11.83
N TRP A 40 -1.26 22.84 -12.55
CA TRP A 40 -1.06 22.74 -13.99
C TRP A 40 0.14 23.37 -14.70
N LYS A 41 0.93 22.43 -15.24
CA LYS A 41 1.72 22.46 -16.48
C LYS A 41 2.57 23.71 -16.74
N SER A 42 3.85 23.58 -16.47
CA SER A 42 4.89 23.73 -17.49
C SER A 42 6.21 23.32 -16.86
N TRP A 43 6.97 22.45 -17.53
CA TRP A 43 8.42 22.50 -17.64
C TRP A 43 8.81 21.38 -18.60
N GLU A 44 8.72 21.68 -19.89
CA GLU A 44 9.80 21.21 -20.76
C GLU A 44 11.09 21.93 -20.35
N SER A 45 12.21 21.26 -20.60
CA SER A 45 13.60 21.74 -20.60
C SER A 45 14.39 21.69 -19.30
N ILE A 46 14.81 20.48 -18.90
CA ILE A 46 16.25 20.26 -18.62
C ILE A 46 16.68 18.96 -19.31
N PHE A 47 16.73 18.96 -20.64
CA PHE A 47 17.52 17.96 -21.37
C PHE A 47 18.15 18.62 -22.58
N ASP A 48 19.33 19.19 -22.34
CA ASP A 48 20.29 19.44 -23.39
C ASP A 48 21.57 18.71 -22.99
N TRP A 49 21.75 17.46 -23.44
CA TRP A 49 23.07 16.80 -23.48
C TRP A 49 23.14 15.82 -24.64
N ASN A 50 23.70 16.32 -25.72
CA ASN A 50 24.26 15.57 -26.83
C ASN A 50 25.56 14.87 -26.38
N TRP A 51 25.59 13.53 -26.32
CA TRP A 51 26.79 12.75 -26.65
C TRP A 51 26.42 11.38 -27.22
N ARG A 52 27.24 10.93 -28.17
CA ARG A 52 26.96 9.91 -29.19
C ARG A 52 26.90 8.46 -28.68
N GLN A 53 26.08 7.71 -29.40
CA GLN A 53 25.91 6.25 -29.53
C GLN A 53 27.24 5.48 -29.67
N ASP A 54 27.35 4.31 -29.02
CA ASP A 54 27.47 3.02 -29.74
C ASP A 54 27.25 1.79 -28.82
N SER A 55 26.64 0.77 -29.43
CA SER A 55 26.74 -0.68 -29.23
C SER A 55 26.50 -1.34 -27.86
N GLY A 56 25.29 -1.88 -27.71
CA GLY A 56 25.01 -3.00 -26.82
C GLY A 56 23.52 -3.28 -26.71
N ASP A 57 23.04 -4.29 -27.44
CA ASP A 57 21.73 -4.90 -27.24
C ASP A 57 21.68 -5.49 -25.81
N VAL A 58 21.29 -4.66 -24.86
CA VAL A 58 20.80 -5.09 -23.56
C VAL A 58 19.37 -4.63 -23.55
N SER A 59 18.46 -5.59 -23.72
CA SER A 59 17.07 -5.42 -23.36
C SER A 59 17.05 -4.97 -21.91
N GLU A 60 16.90 -3.66 -21.70
CA GLU A 60 16.55 -3.11 -20.40
C GLU A 60 15.32 -3.88 -19.96
N PRO A 61 15.35 -4.61 -18.82
CA PRO A 61 14.15 -5.29 -18.37
C PRO A 61 13.10 -4.20 -18.23
N GLU A 62 11.97 -4.35 -18.93
CA GLU A 62 10.83 -3.45 -18.82
C GLU A 62 10.58 -3.28 -17.32
N ASN A 63 10.97 -2.13 -16.79
CA ASN A 63 10.70 -1.78 -15.41
C ASN A 63 9.17 -1.72 -15.35
N PRO A 64 8.50 -2.68 -14.70
CA PRO A 64 7.05 -2.73 -14.75
C PRO A 64 6.58 -1.39 -14.23
N GLU A 65 5.89 -0.63 -15.08
CA GLU A 65 5.26 0.64 -14.71
C GLU A 65 4.57 0.39 -13.38
N VAL A 66 5.09 1.01 -12.32
CA VAL A 66 4.46 0.92 -11.01
C VAL A 66 3.11 1.60 -11.19
N GLN A 67 2.07 0.80 -11.42
CA GLN A 67 0.74 1.32 -11.62
C GLN A 67 0.35 2.08 -10.36
N GLU A 68 0.28 3.40 -10.50
CA GLU A 68 -0.10 4.33 -9.44
C GLU A 68 -1.40 3.84 -8.79
N GLY A 69 -1.46 3.87 -7.46
CA GLY A 69 -2.58 3.34 -6.72
C GLY A 69 -3.87 4.09 -7.06
N VAL A 70 -5.00 3.36 -7.16
CA VAL A 70 -6.31 3.99 -7.30
C VAL A 70 -6.65 4.80 -6.04
N THR A 71 -7.45 5.87 -6.16
CA THR A 71 -7.97 6.59 -4.99
C THR A 71 -9.36 6.09 -4.66
N ALA A 72 -9.55 5.59 -3.44
CA ALA A 72 -10.81 5.05 -2.95
C ALA A 72 -11.49 6.00 -1.95
N SER A 73 -12.82 6.03 -2.00
CA SER A 73 -13.68 6.89 -1.20
C SER A 73 -14.81 6.10 -0.54
N LEU A 74 -15.23 6.55 0.65
CA LEU A 74 -16.40 5.99 1.35
C LEU A 74 -17.66 6.67 0.82
N GLU A 75 -18.56 5.88 0.23
CA GLU A 75 -19.82 6.38 -0.33
C GLU A 75 -21.00 6.24 0.63
N LYS A 76 -21.07 5.10 1.32
CA LYS A 76 -22.16 4.80 2.26
C LYS A 76 -21.62 4.10 3.49
N ASN A 77 -22.18 4.49 4.63
CA ASN A 77 -21.94 3.85 5.91
C ASN A 77 -23.24 3.83 6.72
N LEU A 78 -24.17 2.95 6.35
CA LEU A 78 -25.49 2.88 6.96
C LEU A 78 -25.49 1.86 8.08
N ILE A 79 -25.44 2.33 9.32
CA ILE A 79 -25.47 1.49 10.51
C ILE A 79 -26.89 1.43 11.05
N SER A 80 -27.35 0.23 11.37
CA SER A 80 -28.56 -0.04 12.13
C SER A 80 -28.22 -0.89 13.34
N SER A 81 -29.19 -1.14 14.22
CA SER A 81 -28.97 -1.86 15.49
C SER A 81 -28.42 -3.30 15.35
N ARG A 82 -28.54 -3.92 14.17
CA ARG A 82 -28.10 -5.31 13.94
C ARG A 82 -27.42 -5.55 12.60
N SER A 83 -27.48 -4.59 11.68
CA SER A 83 -26.91 -4.72 10.36
C SER A 83 -26.31 -3.42 9.88
N ARG A 84 -25.44 -3.54 8.90
CA ARG A 84 -24.75 -2.41 8.30
C ARG A 84 -24.48 -2.66 6.83
N THR A 85 -24.58 -1.59 6.07
CA THR A 85 -24.18 -1.53 4.67
C THR A 85 -23.08 -0.49 4.51
N ILE A 86 -21.92 -0.93 4.03
CA ILE A 86 -20.77 -0.09 3.70
C ILE A 86 -20.59 -0.14 2.18
N GLN A 87 -20.49 1.02 1.54
CA GLN A 87 -20.16 1.10 0.12
C GLN A 87 -18.94 1.99 -0.04
N ILE A 88 -17.95 1.50 -0.79
CA ILE A 88 -16.80 2.28 -1.24
C ILE A 88 -16.80 2.36 -2.77
N SER A 89 -16.21 3.43 -3.30
CA SER A 89 -15.99 3.61 -4.73
C SER A 89 -14.56 4.07 -4.99
N TRP A 90 -14.11 3.96 -6.24
CA TRP A 90 -12.83 4.47 -6.68
C TRP A 90 -12.89 4.89 -8.15
N GLU A 91 -11.95 5.73 -8.56
CA GLU A 91 -11.77 6.03 -9.98
C GLU A 91 -11.17 4.82 -10.70
N GLY A 92 -11.75 4.46 -11.85
CA GLY A 92 -11.31 3.31 -12.61
C GLY A 92 -10.01 3.58 -13.39
N THR A 93 -9.18 2.56 -13.49
CA THR A 93 -7.99 2.52 -14.35
C THR A 93 -8.15 1.39 -15.37
N ASP A 94 -7.34 1.42 -16.44
CA ASP A 94 -7.29 0.30 -17.37
C ASP A 94 -6.65 -0.92 -16.68
N CYS A 95 -7.44 -1.97 -16.46
CA CYS A 95 -7.06 -3.16 -15.72
C CYS A 95 -8.05 -4.30 -15.98
N ASP A 96 -7.66 -5.54 -15.61
CA ASP A 96 -8.53 -6.71 -15.77
C ASP A 96 -9.60 -6.78 -14.68
N HIS A 97 -9.22 -6.41 -13.45
CA HIS A 97 -10.08 -6.38 -12.27
C HIS A 97 -9.42 -5.59 -11.13
N TYR A 98 -10.21 -5.37 -10.08
CA TYR A 98 -9.77 -4.81 -8.82
C TYR A 98 -9.79 -5.87 -7.73
N GLU A 99 -8.81 -5.81 -6.85
CA GLU A 99 -8.81 -6.51 -5.57
C GLU A 99 -9.11 -5.52 -4.45
N ILE A 100 -10.00 -5.92 -3.55
CA ILE A 100 -10.39 -5.17 -2.36
C ILE A 100 -9.93 -5.97 -1.16
N GLN A 101 -9.16 -5.33 -0.27
CA GLN A 101 -8.93 -5.84 1.06
C GLN A 101 -9.81 -5.15 2.07
N ARG A 102 -10.41 -5.94 2.97
CA ARG A 102 -11.21 -5.49 4.10
C ARG A 102 -10.65 -6.09 5.38
N SER A 103 -10.50 -5.27 6.42
CA SER A 103 -10.15 -5.76 7.76
C SER A 103 -10.84 -4.93 8.84
N THR A 104 -10.95 -5.48 10.06
CA THR A 104 -11.28 -4.71 11.28
C THR A 104 -10.04 -4.09 11.92
N ARG A 105 -8.86 -4.34 11.35
CA ARG A 105 -7.58 -3.77 11.77
C ARG A 105 -7.02 -2.86 10.69
N SER A 106 -6.48 -1.71 11.10
CA SER A 106 -5.93 -0.71 10.17
C SER A 106 -4.63 -1.16 9.49
N ASP A 107 -3.96 -2.16 10.05
CA ASP A 107 -2.74 -2.78 9.48
C ASP A 107 -3.06 -3.86 8.44
N PHE A 108 -4.34 -4.15 8.20
CA PHE A 108 -4.80 -5.22 7.32
C PHE A 108 -4.26 -6.62 7.71
N ALA A 109 -3.88 -6.82 8.98
CA ALA A 109 -3.70 -8.18 9.48
C ALA A 109 -5.04 -8.93 9.39
N GLU A 110 -4.98 -10.18 8.96
CA GLU A 110 -6.16 -11.05 8.77
C GLU A 110 -7.22 -10.45 7.82
N ALA A 111 -6.79 -9.64 6.84
CA ALA A 111 -7.68 -9.04 5.87
C ALA A 111 -8.35 -10.10 4.98
N GLU A 112 -9.65 -9.93 4.75
CA GLU A 112 -10.39 -10.64 3.72
C GLU A 112 -10.18 -9.94 2.38
N THR A 113 -9.95 -10.72 1.33
CA THR A 113 -9.78 -10.20 -0.04
C THR A 113 -10.97 -10.57 -0.90
N SER A 114 -11.47 -9.63 -1.70
CA SER A 114 -12.54 -9.80 -2.68
C SER A 114 -12.10 -9.25 -4.03
N THR A 115 -12.69 -9.73 -5.13
CA THR A 115 -12.38 -9.25 -6.48
C THR A 115 -13.63 -8.74 -7.19
N THR A 116 -13.47 -7.74 -8.06
CA THR A 116 -14.56 -7.17 -8.86
C THR A 116 -14.05 -6.51 -10.13
N LYS A 117 -14.89 -6.39 -11.15
CA LYS A 117 -14.61 -5.54 -12.34
C LYS A 117 -15.27 -4.16 -12.27
N ASN A 118 -16.09 -3.93 -11.25
CA ASN A 118 -16.76 -2.66 -11.06
C ASN A 118 -15.86 -1.68 -10.31
N THR A 119 -16.16 -0.38 -10.39
CA THR A 119 -15.48 0.69 -9.65
C THR A 119 -16.11 0.99 -8.29
N ALA A 120 -16.88 0.03 -7.77
CA ALA A 120 -17.51 0.13 -6.46
C ALA A 120 -17.65 -1.25 -5.81
N TYR A 121 -17.60 -1.26 -4.48
CA TYR A 121 -17.74 -2.45 -3.65
C TYR A 121 -18.71 -2.19 -2.51
N THR A 122 -19.65 -3.11 -2.31
CA THR A 122 -20.61 -3.05 -1.20
C THR A 122 -20.40 -4.23 -0.27
N PHE A 123 -20.23 -3.93 1.01
CA PHE A 123 -20.15 -4.90 2.09
C PHE A 123 -21.38 -4.79 2.98
N TYR A 124 -22.07 -5.90 3.16
CA TYR A 124 -23.15 -6.05 4.11
C TYR A 124 -22.66 -6.89 5.29
N THR A 125 -22.96 -6.44 6.51
CA THR A 125 -22.65 -7.21 7.72
C THR A 125 -23.79 -7.10 8.71
N GLY A 126 -23.93 -8.09 9.57
CA GLY A 126 -24.92 -8.11 10.61
C GLY A 126 -24.85 -9.41 11.40
N SER A 127 -25.46 -9.40 12.58
CA SER A 127 -25.59 -10.62 13.37
C SER A 127 -26.96 -10.71 14.01
N PRO A 128 -27.58 -11.90 14.03
CA PRO A 128 -28.75 -12.14 14.88
C PRO A 128 -28.37 -12.28 16.36
N SER A 129 -27.08 -12.48 16.67
CA SER A 129 -26.60 -12.70 18.04
C SER A 129 -26.52 -11.39 18.82
N PRO A 130 -27.05 -11.33 20.05
CA PRO A 130 -26.92 -10.15 20.92
C PRO A 130 -25.52 -9.99 21.52
N TRP A 131 -24.59 -10.91 21.25
CA TRP A 131 -23.22 -10.85 21.79
C TRP A 131 -22.17 -10.56 20.72
N HIS A 132 -22.57 -10.43 19.47
CA HIS A 132 -21.68 -10.16 18.35
C HIS A 132 -22.25 -9.02 17.51
N TYR A 133 -21.55 -7.89 17.49
CA TYR A 133 -22.04 -6.64 16.89
C TYR A 133 -21.17 -6.22 15.71
N PRO A 134 -21.10 -7.00 14.62
CA PRO A 134 -20.22 -6.68 13.51
C PRO A 134 -20.70 -5.42 12.77
N ALA A 135 -21.98 -5.03 12.92
CA ALA A 135 -22.48 -3.75 12.43
C ALA A 135 -21.75 -2.54 13.05
N HIS A 136 -21.36 -2.62 14.33
CA HIS A 136 -20.80 -1.49 15.08
C HIS A 136 -19.26 -1.48 15.08
N GLN A 137 -18.61 -2.42 14.39
CA GLN A 137 -17.15 -2.47 14.31
C GLN A 137 -16.61 -1.46 13.29
N THR A 138 -15.43 -0.89 13.54
CA THR A 138 -14.71 -0.13 12.51
C THR A 138 -14.14 -1.08 11.46
N TYR A 139 -14.33 -0.75 10.19
CA TYR A 139 -13.74 -1.47 9.07
C TYR A 139 -12.80 -0.56 8.28
N TYR A 140 -11.75 -1.18 7.74
CA TYR A 140 -10.76 -0.56 6.89
C TYR A 140 -10.78 -1.26 5.53
N PHE A 141 -10.71 -0.46 4.47
CA PHE A 141 -10.71 -0.94 3.10
C PHE A 141 -9.54 -0.34 2.33
N ARG A 142 -9.00 -1.11 1.40
CA ARG A 142 -8.09 -0.63 0.37
C ARG A 142 -8.30 -1.41 -0.92
N VAL A 143 -8.00 -0.80 -2.04
CA VAL A 143 -8.25 -1.34 -3.37
C VAL A 143 -6.97 -1.26 -4.19
N ARG A 144 -6.73 -2.24 -5.07
CA ARG A 144 -5.68 -2.16 -6.09
C ARG A 144 -6.20 -2.66 -7.42
N ALA A 145 -5.69 -2.08 -8.50
CA ALA A 145 -5.91 -2.59 -9.85
C ALA A 145 -4.98 -3.79 -10.09
N VAL A 146 -5.44 -4.75 -10.90
CA VAL A 146 -4.67 -5.91 -11.33
C VAL A 146 -4.79 -6.03 -12.86
N ALA A 147 -3.64 -6.08 -13.54
CA ALA A 147 -3.50 -6.24 -14.98
C ALA A 147 -2.59 -7.44 -15.26
N GLY A 148 -3.15 -8.50 -15.85
CA GLY A 148 -2.51 -9.81 -15.98
C GLY A 148 -2.10 -10.35 -14.62
N ASP A 149 -0.82 -10.72 -14.51
CA ASP A 149 -0.19 -11.20 -13.27
C ASP A 149 0.40 -10.07 -12.41
N THR A 150 0.24 -8.81 -12.83
CA THR A 150 0.79 -7.64 -12.14
C THR A 150 -0.28 -6.96 -11.31
N ALA A 151 -0.06 -6.91 -10.00
CA ALA A 151 -0.89 -6.14 -9.09
C ALA A 151 -0.28 -4.75 -8.86
N GLY A 152 -1.08 -3.70 -9.04
CA GLY A 152 -0.69 -2.32 -8.76
C GLY A 152 -0.55 -2.02 -7.27
N ALA A 153 -0.18 -0.78 -6.97
CA ALA A 153 -0.11 -0.30 -5.59
C ALA A 153 -1.50 -0.28 -4.92
N TRP A 154 -1.53 -0.51 -3.60
CA TRP A 154 -2.75 -0.32 -2.82
C TRP A 154 -3.13 1.16 -2.76
N SER A 155 -4.43 1.44 -2.80
CA SER A 155 -5.03 2.75 -2.58
C SER A 155 -4.72 3.32 -1.20
N ASN A 156 -5.13 4.58 -0.99
CA ASN A 156 -5.38 5.10 0.35
C ASN A 156 -6.30 4.15 1.15
N THR A 157 -6.13 4.13 2.47
CA THR A 157 -7.02 3.38 3.35
C THR A 157 -8.32 4.14 3.56
N VAL A 158 -9.44 3.51 3.21
CA VAL A 158 -10.78 4.02 3.50
C VAL A 158 -11.22 3.47 4.85
N THR A 159 -11.54 4.36 5.78
CA THR A 159 -12.05 3.98 7.10
C THR A 159 -13.56 4.15 7.13
N ALA A 160 -14.28 3.09 7.49
CA ALA A 160 -15.70 3.13 7.79
C ALA A 160 -15.87 2.99 9.31
N PRO A 161 -16.00 4.11 10.06
CA PRO A 161 -16.09 4.07 11.51
C PRO A 161 -17.35 3.33 11.96
N GLY A 162 -17.23 2.51 12.99
CA GLY A 162 -18.37 2.08 13.79
C GLY A 162 -18.87 3.19 14.72
N ASP A 163 -19.89 2.89 15.50
CA ASP A 163 -20.57 3.76 16.49
C ASP A 163 -20.53 3.17 17.91
#